data_AF-A0A960T2X8-F1
#
_entry.id   AF-A0A960T2X8-F1
#
_cell.length_a   1.000
_cell.length_b   1.000
_cell.length_c   1.000
_cell.angle_alpha   90.00
_cell.angle_beta   90.00
_cell.angle_gamma   90.00
#
_symmetry.space_group_name_H-M   'P 1'
#
loop_
_entity.id
_entity.type
_entity.pdbx_description
1 polymer ?
#
loop_
_entity_poly.entity_id
_entity_poly.type
_entity_poly.pdbx_seq_one_letter_code
_entity_poly.pdbx_strand_id
1 'polypeptide(L)'
;MKPRRNLFLGTLVVIALSQSAFAATHYWDGASATWNDAVNWSTDSGADTPDPLAVTGITDDAIFNITTVDGNMVVTLDANQLANSLTFDNTGTTAIQANASDTTARSLTLAAGGITLNSGAGAVTLGGGSNGATNLVIDANQSWTNNSSSLLTVTAGLAINNALTIGGSGNATISGGAPSDLSRIWTGGGGVTKTGAGTLNITGNISSAQGRWTIGNGYGGNFTMEQGAMNLSGISYITLGDGSTANAIYNQMDGTVLLSPAEDSTTRGV
;
A
#
# COMPACT_ATOMS: atom_id res chain seq x y z
N MET A 1 -6.89 4.87 80.77
CA MET A 1 -6.45 5.70 79.62
C MET A 1 -6.39 4.82 78.38
N LYS A 2 -7.19 5.13 77.35
CA LYS A 2 -7.32 4.31 76.13
C LYS A 2 -6.55 5.01 74.99
N PRO A 3 -5.55 4.38 74.34
CA PRO A 3 -4.76 5.04 73.31
C PRO A 3 -5.57 5.21 72.03
N ARG A 4 -5.68 6.44 71.53
CA ARG A 4 -6.30 6.76 70.23
C ARG A 4 -5.28 6.47 69.13
N ARG A 5 -5.57 5.47 68.28
CA ARG A 5 -4.82 5.20 67.05
C ARG A 5 -5.23 6.21 65.99
N ASN A 6 -4.35 7.16 65.68
CA ASN A 6 -4.48 8.03 64.51
C ASN A 6 -4.04 7.24 63.28
N LEU A 7 -5.01 6.76 62.48
CA LEU A 7 -4.74 6.12 61.20
C LEU A 7 -4.50 7.23 60.17
N PHE A 8 -3.24 7.44 59.79
CA PHE A 8 -2.86 8.33 58.70
C PHE A 8 -3.30 7.73 57.37
N LEU A 9 -4.28 8.36 56.72
CA LEU A 9 -4.70 8.06 55.36
C LEU A 9 -3.72 8.75 54.41
N GLY A 10 -2.67 8.04 54.00
CA GLY A 10 -1.69 8.55 53.03
C GLY A 10 -2.27 8.45 51.61
N THR A 11 -2.55 9.59 50.99
CA THR A 11 -2.91 9.65 49.56
C THR A 11 -1.68 9.37 48.71
N LEU A 12 -1.64 8.20 48.08
CA LEU A 12 -0.64 7.85 47.08
C LEU A 12 -0.97 8.62 45.79
N VAL A 13 -0.16 9.61 45.44
CA VAL A 13 -0.23 10.30 44.14
C VAL A 13 0.57 9.48 43.14
N VAL A 14 -0.13 8.77 42.25
CA VAL A 14 0.48 8.07 41.10
C VAL A 14 0.63 9.08 39.96
N ILE A 15 1.86 9.52 39.68
CA ILE A 15 2.17 10.31 38.49
C ILE A 15 2.25 9.32 37.33
N ALA A 16 1.19 9.23 36.54
CA ALA A 16 1.19 8.49 35.28
C ALA A 16 2.05 9.27 34.28
N LEU A 17 3.32 8.88 34.15
CA LEU A 17 4.15 9.29 33.02
C LEU A 17 3.59 8.59 31.79
N SER A 18 2.83 9.31 30.98
CA SER A 18 2.46 8.87 29.64
C SER A 18 3.76 8.73 28.85
N GLN A 19 4.25 7.50 28.70
CA GLN A 19 5.35 7.21 27.79
C GLN A 19 4.85 7.52 26.38
N SER A 20 5.54 8.41 25.68
CA SER A 20 5.32 8.56 24.25
C SER A 20 5.63 7.22 23.60
N ALA A 21 4.62 6.59 23.01
CA ALA A 21 4.85 5.39 22.20
C ALA A 21 5.67 5.82 20.98
N PHE A 22 6.91 5.33 20.91
CA PHE A 22 7.73 5.47 19.71
C PHE A 22 7.25 4.43 18.68
N ALA A 23 7.28 4.80 17.40
CA ALA A 23 7.10 3.87 16.29
C ALA A 23 8.11 2.73 16.42
N ALA A 24 7.64 1.48 16.50
CA ALA A 24 8.51 0.31 16.46
C ALA A 24 8.79 -0.09 15.01
N THR A 25 9.92 -0.76 14.79
CA THR A 25 10.21 -1.44 13.52
C THR A 25 10.09 -2.94 13.75
N HIS A 26 9.25 -3.60 12.96
CA HIS A 26 9.05 -5.04 13.00
C HIS A 26 9.53 -5.68 11.71
N TYR A 27 10.27 -6.78 11.85
CA TYR A 27 10.84 -7.56 10.76
C TYR A 27 10.06 -8.86 10.61
N TRP A 28 9.61 -9.15 9.40
CA TRP A 28 8.95 -10.41 9.06
C TRP A 28 10.00 -11.51 8.89
N ASP A 29 9.79 -12.67 9.51
CA ASP A 29 10.73 -13.79 9.56
C ASP A 29 10.95 -14.53 8.21
N GLY A 30 10.20 -14.15 7.18
CA GLY A 30 10.25 -14.75 5.84
C GLY A 30 9.28 -15.92 5.63
N ALA A 31 8.47 -16.27 6.63
CA ALA A 31 7.48 -17.34 6.51
C ALA A 31 6.29 -16.94 5.61
N SER A 32 5.64 -17.95 5.02
CA SER A 32 4.30 -17.77 4.45
C SER A 32 3.26 -18.00 5.53
N ALA A 33 2.78 -16.92 6.15
CA ALA A 33 1.93 -16.98 7.34
C ALA A 33 0.89 -15.84 7.38
N THR A 34 0.18 -15.74 8.50
CA THR A 34 -0.80 -14.67 8.75
C THR A 34 -0.14 -13.49 9.46
N TRP A 35 -0.41 -12.28 8.98
CA TRP A 35 0.08 -11.02 9.55
C TRP A 35 -0.19 -10.92 11.07
N ASN A 36 -1.30 -11.51 11.52
CA ASN A 36 -1.75 -11.48 12.92
C ASN A 36 -0.94 -12.39 13.86
N ASP A 37 -0.08 -13.26 13.34
CA ASP A 37 0.69 -14.18 14.16
C ASP A 37 2.04 -13.56 14.53
N ALA A 38 2.12 -13.09 15.77
CA ALA A 38 3.27 -12.38 16.33
C ALA A 38 4.59 -13.18 16.27
N VAL A 39 4.52 -14.52 16.18
CA VAL A 39 5.71 -15.38 16.06
C VAL A 39 6.47 -15.16 14.75
N ASN A 40 5.82 -14.61 13.72
CA ASN A 40 6.45 -14.31 12.43
C ASN A 40 7.00 -12.88 12.35
N TRP A 41 6.92 -12.13 13.46
CA TRP A 41 7.49 -10.79 13.58
C TRP A 41 8.63 -10.80 14.59
N SER A 42 9.64 -9.96 14.35
CA SER A 42 10.75 -9.73 15.28
C SER A 42 11.01 -8.24 15.43
N THR A 43 11.48 -7.80 16.59
CA THR A 43 12.03 -6.43 16.76
C THR A 43 13.52 -6.34 16.39
N ASP A 44 14.14 -7.45 15.98
CA ASP A 44 15.54 -7.54 15.58
C ASP A 44 15.66 -8.08 14.15
N SER A 45 16.29 -7.29 13.28
CA SER A 45 16.55 -7.64 11.88
C SER A 45 17.39 -8.92 11.67
N GLY A 46 18.12 -9.36 12.69
CA GLY A 46 19.05 -10.50 12.62
C GLY A 46 18.55 -11.78 13.28
N ALA A 47 17.32 -11.80 13.77
CA ALA A 47 16.83 -12.93 14.54
C ALA A 47 15.32 -13.13 14.41
N ASP A 48 14.91 -14.39 14.38
CA ASP A 48 13.50 -14.84 14.42
C ASP A 48 12.85 -14.56 15.79
N THR A 49 13.64 -14.12 16.79
CA THR A 49 13.20 -13.71 18.14
C THR A 49 14.03 -12.48 18.56
N PRO A 50 13.53 -11.59 19.43
CA PRO A 50 12.31 -11.70 20.19
C PRO A 50 11.06 -11.31 19.40
N ASP A 51 10.04 -12.16 19.50
CA ASP A 51 8.69 -11.90 19.03
C ASP A 51 8.11 -10.70 19.80
N PRO A 52 7.58 -9.68 19.12
CA PRO A 52 6.95 -8.56 19.80
C PRO A 52 5.67 -9.03 20.51
N LEU A 53 5.32 -8.34 21.60
CA LEU A 53 4.07 -8.63 22.33
C LEU A 53 2.80 -8.33 21.51
N ALA A 54 2.93 -7.55 20.43
CA ALA A 54 1.86 -7.19 19.53
C ALA A 54 2.40 -7.12 18.10
N VAL A 55 1.52 -7.43 17.14
CA VAL A 55 1.80 -7.25 15.71
C VAL A 55 1.89 -5.76 15.35
N THR A 56 2.46 -5.48 14.18
CA THR A 56 2.62 -4.13 13.64
C THR A 56 1.30 -3.36 13.63
N GLY A 57 1.29 -2.18 14.26
CA GLY A 57 0.17 -1.23 14.26
C GLY A 57 0.43 -0.02 13.34
N ILE A 58 -0.51 0.93 13.34
CA ILE A 58 -0.50 2.10 12.43
C ILE A 58 0.72 3.01 12.60
N THR A 59 1.37 2.99 13.75
CA THR A 59 2.58 3.77 14.04
C THR A 59 3.85 3.02 13.70
N ASP A 60 3.79 1.72 13.43
CA ASP A 60 4.95 0.85 13.33
C ASP A 60 5.33 0.59 11.88
N ASP A 61 6.62 0.41 11.63
CA ASP A 61 7.16 0.11 10.31
C ASP A 61 7.28 -1.41 10.14
N ALA A 62 6.72 -1.96 9.05
CA ALA A 62 6.87 -3.37 8.69
C ALA A 62 7.99 -3.53 7.65
N ILE A 63 8.96 -4.39 7.96
CA ILE A 63 10.05 -4.76 7.05
C ILE A 63 9.90 -6.23 6.69
N PHE A 64 9.64 -6.52 5.42
CA PHE A 64 9.52 -7.87 4.89
C PHE A 64 10.90 -8.42 4.54
N ASN A 65 11.62 -8.83 5.57
CA ASN A 65 12.73 -9.77 5.60
C ASN A 65 13.36 -9.72 6.99
N ILE A 66 13.93 -10.82 7.45
CA ILE A 66 15.06 -10.81 8.37
C ILE A 66 16.30 -11.17 7.56
N THR A 67 17.46 -10.64 7.94
CA THR A 67 18.71 -10.77 7.17
C THR A 67 19.19 -12.22 6.95
N THR A 68 18.58 -13.19 7.62
CA THR A 68 18.95 -14.61 7.59
C THR A 68 18.07 -15.46 6.67
N VAL A 69 16.92 -14.97 6.19
CA VAL A 69 15.91 -15.81 5.50
C VAL A 69 15.39 -15.13 4.23
N ASP A 70 15.98 -15.46 3.09
CA ASP A 70 15.49 -15.05 1.79
C ASP A 70 14.68 -16.17 1.10
N GLY A 71 13.50 -15.85 0.58
CA GLY A 71 12.65 -16.84 -0.07
C GLY A 71 11.33 -16.29 -0.60
N ASN A 72 10.59 -17.10 -1.36
CA ASN A 72 9.24 -16.71 -1.76
C ASN A 72 8.30 -16.77 -0.55
N MET A 73 7.54 -15.71 -0.31
CA MET A 73 6.59 -15.64 0.80
C MET A 73 5.22 -15.10 0.38
N VAL A 74 4.19 -15.63 1.04
CA VAL A 74 2.82 -15.12 0.96
C VAL A 74 2.36 -14.76 2.36
N VAL A 75 2.10 -13.47 2.58
CA VAL A 75 1.58 -12.93 3.82
C VAL A 75 0.08 -12.72 3.67
N THR A 76 -0.71 -13.31 4.56
CA THR A 76 -2.17 -13.17 4.57
C THR A 76 -2.59 -12.17 5.64
N LEU A 77 -3.49 -11.24 5.34
CA LEU A 77 -3.91 -10.23 6.32
C LEU A 77 -4.81 -10.81 7.42
N ASP A 78 -5.79 -11.65 7.06
CA ASP A 78 -6.78 -12.34 7.94
C ASP A 78 -7.66 -11.43 8.84
N ALA A 79 -7.34 -10.14 8.90
CA ALA A 79 -8.09 -9.05 9.47
C ALA A 79 -7.74 -7.75 8.73
N ASN A 80 -8.39 -6.64 9.08
CA ASN A 80 -7.89 -5.35 8.62
C ASN A 80 -6.62 -5.01 9.38
N GLN A 81 -5.56 -4.66 8.64
CA GLN A 81 -4.24 -4.38 9.18
C GLN A 81 -3.87 -2.91 9.03
N LEU A 82 -2.98 -2.47 9.90
CA LEU A 82 -2.47 -1.10 9.95
C LEU A 82 -0.94 -1.16 9.97
N ALA A 83 -0.29 -0.25 9.26
CA ALA A 83 1.16 -0.03 9.35
C ALA A 83 1.50 1.43 9.05
N ASN A 84 2.61 1.94 9.56
CA ASN A 84 3.11 3.25 9.15
C ASN A 84 3.74 3.19 7.76
N SER A 85 4.63 2.21 7.54
CA SER A 85 5.30 1.95 6.27
C SER A 85 5.46 0.46 6.00
N LEU A 86 5.70 0.13 4.73
CA LEU A 86 6.15 -1.19 4.29
C LEU A 86 7.51 -1.05 3.61
N THR A 87 8.50 -1.82 4.05
CA THR A 87 9.79 -1.94 3.39
C THR A 87 10.01 -3.39 2.97
N PHE A 88 10.48 -3.62 1.74
CA PHE A 88 10.72 -4.94 1.19
C PHE A 88 12.20 -5.11 0.88
N ASP A 89 12.83 -6.02 1.61
CA ASP A 89 14.25 -6.39 1.49
C ASP A 89 14.45 -7.84 1.04
N ASN A 90 13.40 -8.66 1.08
CA ASN A 90 13.44 -10.05 0.67
C ASN A 90 13.84 -10.17 -0.81
N THR A 91 14.86 -10.96 -1.10
CA THR A 91 15.32 -11.21 -2.48
C THR A 91 14.40 -12.16 -3.25
N GLY A 92 13.59 -12.94 -2.54
CA GLY A 92 12.49 -13.72 -3.12
C GLY A 92 11.25 -12.87 -3.42
N THR A 93 10.22 -13.51 -3.98
CA THR A 93 8.94 -12.83 -4.21
C THR A 93 8.17 -12.65 -2.90
N THR A 94 7.50 -11.51 -2.76
CA THR A 94 6.62 -11.23 -1.60
C THR A 94 5.22 -10.91 -2.10
N ALA A 95 4.24 -11.68 -1.67
CA ALA A 95 2.83 -11.40 -1.94
C ALA A 95 2.09 -11.09 -0.63
N ILE A 96 1.30 -10.01 -0.62
CA ILE A 96 0.39 -9.70 0.49
C ILE A 96 -1.05 -9.83 -0.01
N GLN A 97 -1.81 -10.75 0.55
CA GLN A 97 -3.17 -11.07 0.14
C GLN A 97 -4.17 -11.01 1.31
N ALA A 98 -5.46 -10.92 1.01
CA ALA A 98 -6.49 -10.73 2.03
C ALA A 98 -6.58 -11.91 3.00
N ASN A 99 -6.82 -13.13 2.51
CA ASN A 99 -6.97 -14.32 3.36
C ASN A 99 -6.26 -15.54 2.78
N ALA A 100 -6.09 -16.58 3.60
CA ALA A 100 -5.55 -17.86 3.16
C ALA A 100 -6.57 -18.71 2.37
N SER A 101 -7.87 -18.56 2.65
CA SER A 101 -8.90 -19.44 2.07
C SER A 101 -10.30 -18.83 1.90
N ASP A 102 -10.67 -17.76 2.63
CA ASP A 102 -11.99 -17.11 2.49
C ASP A 102 -11.97 -15.95 1.48
N THR A 103 -13.15 -15.42 1.13
CA THR A 103 -13.30 -14.37 0.10
C THR A 103 -13.59 -12.98 0.67
N THR A 104 -13.47 -12.80 1.99
CA THR A 104 -13.76 -11.53 2.68
C THR A 104 -12.72 -10.49 2.28
N ALA A 105 -13.16 -9.31 1.84
CA ALA A 105 -12.22 -8.22 1.58
C ALA A 105 -11.53 -7.79 2.88
N ARG A 106 -10.22 -7.55 2.82
CA ARG A 106 -9.40 -7.05 3.94
C ARG A 106 -8.71 -5.77 3.52
N SER A 107 -8.55 -4.84 4.46
CA SER A 107 -7.86 -3.58 4.21
C SER A 107 -6.50 -3.56 4.89
N LEU A 108 -5.47 -3.11 4.18
CA LEU A 108 -4.20 -2.66 4.74
C LEU A 108 -4.20 -1.13 4.69
N THR A 109 -4.23 -0.49 5.84
CA THR A 109 -4.18 0.97 5.94
C THR A 109 -2.76 1.41 6.26
N LEU A 110 -2.24 2.30 5.43
CA LEU A 110 -0.91 2.85 5.61
C LEU A 110 -0.99 4.30 6.09
N ALA A 111 -0.18 4.64 7.10
CA ALA A 111 -0.01 6.02 7.57
C ALA A 111 0.91 6.82 6.61
N ALA A 112 1.79 7.68 7.12
CA ALA A 112 2.59 8.59 6.27
C ALA A 112 3.87 7.95 5.70
N GLY A 113 4.26 6.77 6.18
CA GLY A 113 5.56 6.17 5.84
C GLY A 113 5.65 5.58 4.43
N GLY A 114 4.53 5.15 3.83
CA GLY A 114 4.48 4.72 2.44
C GLY A 114 5.10 3.32 2.18
N ILE A 115 5.68 3.13 0.99
CA ILE A 115 6.15 1.82 0.52
C ILE A 115 7.54 1.94 -0.09
N THR A 116 8.48 1.10 0.34
CA THR A 116 9.82 1.03 -0.25
C THR A 116 10.14 -0.38 -0.69
N LEU A 117 10.47 -0.56 -1.97
CA LEU A 117 11.07 -1.78 -2.50
C LEU A 117 12.56 -1.52 -2.70
N ASN A 118 13.41 -2.09 -1.84
CA ASN A 118 14.84 -1.81 -1.83
C ASN A 118 15.58 -2.45 -3.01
N SER A 119 16.76 -1.91 -3.33
CA SER A 119 17.59 -2.45 -4.40
C SER A 119 17.98 -3.89 -4.10
N GLY A 120 17.76 -4.80 -5.05
CA GLY A 120 18.06 -6.22 -4.91
C GLY A 120 16.89 -7.07 -4.38
N ALA A 121 15.83 -6.45 -3.85
CA ALA A 121 14.64 -7.15 -3.43
C ALA A 121 13.90 -7.77 -4.64
N GLY A 122 13.21 -8.89 -4.41
CA GLY A 122 12.41 -9.59 -5.42
C GLY A 122 11.12 -8.86 -5.77
N ALA A 123 10.30 -9.48 -6.62
CA ALA A 123 9.03 -8.88 -7.02
C ALA A 123 8.03 -8.85 -5.86
N VAL A 124 7.31 -7.74 -5.73
CA VAL A 124 6.29 -7.54 -4.69
C VAL A 124 4.91 -7.42 -5.33
N THR A 125 3.93 -8.13 -4.76
CA THR A 125 2.52 -7.98 -5.14
C THR A 125 1.67 -7.66 -3.91
N LEU A 126 1.01 -6.51 -3.93
CA LEU A 126 0.06 -6.07 -2.92
C LEU A 126 -1.36 -6.25 -3.48
N GLY A 127 -2.03 -7.29 -2.99
CA GLY A 127 -3.33 -7.73 -3.46
C GLY A 127 -3.29 -8.90 -4.42
N GLY A 128 -4.46 -9.17 -5.00
CA GLY A 128 -4.70 -10.34 -5.83
C GLY A 128 -5.09 -11.58 -5.04
N GLY A 129 -4.94 -12.74 -5.67
CA GLY A 129 -5.42 -14.03 -5.15
C GLY A 129 -6.93 -14.23 -5.35
N SER A 130 -7.39 -15.46 -5.17
CA SER A 130 -8.82 -15.82 -5.21
C SER A 130 -9.53 -15.59 -3.87
N ASN A 131 -8.78 -15.19 -2.84
CA ASN A 131 -9.19 -15.28 -1.44
C ASN A 131 -9.53 -13.90 -0.86
N GLY A 132 -10.39 -13.17 -1.58
CA GLY A 132 -10.86 -11.84 -1.22
C GLY A 132 -9.97 -10.71 -1.74
N ALA A 133 -10.55 -9.51 -1.82
CA ALA A 133 -9.83 -8.32 -2.22
C ALA A 133 -8.94 -7.82 -1.07
N THR A 134 -7.65 -7.59 -1.34
CA THR A 134 -6.82 -6.74 -0.49
C THR A 134 -7.06 -5.30 -0.90
N ASN A 135 -7.53 -4.46 0.00
CA ASN A 135 -7.70 -3.03 -0.23
C ASN A 135 -6.52 -2.30 0.40
N LEU A 136 -5.91 -1.38 -0.34
CA LEU A 136 -4.85 -0.51 0.16
C LEU A 136 -5.43 0.88 0.40
N VAL A 137 -5.41 1.32 1.66
CA VAL A 137 -5.96 2.62 2.08
C VAL A 137 -4.83 3.56 2.43
N ILE A 138 -4.78 4.71 1.74
CA ILE A 138 -3.80 5.79 1.97
C ILE A 138 -4.45 6.86 2.86
N ASP A 139 -4.15 6.84 4.16
CA ASP A 139 -4.77 7.75 5.15
C ASP A 139 -3.95 9.02 5.44
N ALA A 140 -2.73 9.10 4.89
CA ALA A 140 -1.89 10.29 4.93
C ALA A 140 -1.15 10.47 3.60
N ASN A 141 -0.45 11.60 3.43
CA ASN A 141 0.43 11.77 2.27
C ASN A 141 1.53 10.69 2.30
N GLN A 142 1.77 10.03 1.17
CA GLN A 142 2.72 8.91 1.07
C GLN A 142 3.72 9.08 -0.07
N SER A 143 4.88 8.46 0.09
CA SER A 143 5.85 8.23 -0.96
C SER A 143 6.06 6.73 -1.15
N TRP A 144 5.90 6.25 -2.37
CA TRP A 144 6.19 4.88 -2.77
C TRP A 144 7.42 4.89 -3.67
N THR A 145 8.44 4.10 -3.34
CA THR A 145 9.69 4.06 -4.09
C THR A 145 10.03 2.63 -4.47
N ASN A 146 10.20 2.37 -5.76
CA ASN A 146 10.81 1.12 -6.22
C ASN A 146 12.26 1.37 -6.66
N ASN A 147 13.21 0.98 -5.82
CA ASN A 147 14.64 1.02 -6.12
C ASN A 147 15.18 -0.31 -6.67
N SER A 148 14.32 -1.35 -6.76
CA SER A 148 14.68 -2.65 -7.32
C SER A 148 14.53 -2.69 -8.84
N SER A 149 15.25 -3.61 -9.48
CA SER A 149 14.94 -4.02 -10.87
C SER A 149 13.68 -4.89 -10.96
N SER A 150 13.23 -5.45 -9.84
CA SER A 150 11.99 -6.23 -9.73
C SER A 150 10.75 -5.35 -9.77
N LEU A 151 9.62 -5.95 -10.14
CA LEU A 151 8.34 -5.25 -10.26
C LEU A 151 7.65 -5.08 -8.89
N LEU A 152 7.20 -3.85 -8.59
CA LEU A 152 6.17 -3.59 -7.57
C LEU A 152 4.80 -3.62 -8.24
N THR A 153 3.91 -4.51 -7.81
CA THR A 153 2.54 -4.63 -8.32
C THR A 153 1.55 -4.34 -7.21
N VAL A 154 0.60 -3.44 -7.46
CA VAL A 154 -0.56 -3.18 -6.60
C VAL A 154 -1.80 -3.54 -7.39
N THR A 155 -2.37 -4.71 -7.09
CA THR A 155 -3.64 -5.21 -7.66
C THR A 155 -4.81 -5.04 -6.69
N ALA A 156 -4.56 -4.30 -5.60
CA ALA A 156 -5.51 -3.97 -4.56
C ALA A 156 -6.52 -2.90 -5.01
N GLY A 157 -7.70 -2.90 -4.39
CA GLY A 157 -8.56 -1.72 -4.41
C GLY A 157 -7.81 -0.57 -3.74
N LEU A 158 -7.51 0.50 -4.47
CA LEU A 158 -6.66 1.59 -3.99
C LEU A 158 -7.48 2.87 -3.75
N ALA A 159 -7.52 3.32 -2.50
CA ALA A 159 -8.16 4.56 -2.10
C ALA A 159 -7.10 5.63 -1.81
N ILE A 160 -7.00 6.61 -2.70
CA ILE A 160 -6.03 7.72 -2.65
C ILE A 160 -6.76 8.97 -2.16
N ASN A 161 -6.96 9.06 -0.84
CA ASN A 161 -7.59 10.22 -0.20
C ASN A 161 -6.61 11.39 -0.01
N ASN A 162 -5.30 11.11 -0.05
CA ASN A 162 -4.21 12.04 0.20
C ASN A 162 -3.20 12.04 -0.96
N ALA A 163 -2.19 12.91 -0.91
CA ALA A 163 -1.18 12.94 -1.96
C ALA A 163 -0.34 11.66 -1.97
N LEU A 164 -0.16 11.06 -3.14
CA LEU A 164 0.70 9.90 -3.36
C LEU A 164 1.81 10.26 -4.34
N THR A 165 3.06 10.11 -3.94
CA THR A 165 4.21 10.18 -4.84
C THR A 165 4.69 8.77 -5.15
N ILE A 166 4.88 8.42 -6.42
CA ILE A 166 5.45 7.15 -6.86
C ILE A 166 6.78 7.45 -7.56
N GLY A 167 7.87 6.89 -7.06
CA GLY A 167 9.24 7.17 -7.50
C GLY A 167 10.11 5.93 -7.66
N GLY A 168 11.40 6.17 -7.90
CA GLY A 168 12.43 5.14 -8.02
C GLY A 168 12.85 4.82 -9.47
N SER A 169 13.86 3.95 -9.59
CA SER A 169 14.40 3.46 -10.86
C SER A 169 13.66 2.22 -11.38
N GLY A 170 13.03 1.47 -10.48
CA GLY A 170 12.25 0.27 -10.77
C GLY A 170 10.86 0.56 -11.30
N ASN A 171 10.26 -0.44 -11.95
CA ASN A 171 8.91 -0.32 -12.49
C ASN A 171 7.86 -0.55 -11.42
N ALA A 172 6.74 0.16 -11.50
CA ALA A 172 5.56 -0.08 -10.69
C ALA A 172 4.36 -0.35 -11.59
N THR A 173 3.47 -1.25 -11.17
CA THR A 173 2.18 -1.49 -11.81
C THR A 173 1.09 -1.27 -10.79
N ILE A 174 0.12 -0.42 -11.11
CA ILE A 174 -1.13 -0.32 -10.37
C ILE A 174 -2.22 -0.85 -11.29
N SER A 175 -2.90 -1.92 -10.86
CA SER A 175 -3.98 -2.53 -11.62
C SER A 175 -5.27 -2.62 -10.82
N GLY A 176 -6.39 -2.62 -11.55
CA GLY A 176 -7.71 -2.84 -10.98
C GLY A 176 -7.77 -4.16 -10.23
N GLY A 177 -8.40 -4.14 -9.05
CA GLY A 177 -8.87 -5.36 -8.40
C GLY A 177 -9.87 -6.10 -9.30
N ALA A 178 -10.17 -7.35 -8.95
CA ALA A 178 -11.04 -8.21 -9.75
C ALA A 178 -12.36 -7.52 -10.15
N PRO A 179 -12.87 -7.75 -11.38
CA PRO A 179 -13.95 -6.99 -12.02
C PRO A 179 -15.32 -7.02 -11.31
N SER A 180 -15.49 -7.86 -10.29
CA SER A 180 -16.71 -7.87 -9.47
C SER A 180 -16.80 -6.68 -8.52
N ASP A 181 -15.68 -6.02 -8.24
CA ASP A 181 -15.66 -4.83 -7.42
C ASP A 181 -15.51 -3.62 -8.36
N LEU A 182 -16.60 -2.86 -8.51
CA LEU A 182 -16.62 -1.58 -9.24
C LEU A 182 -15.77 -0.49 -8.54
N SER A 183 -14.88 -0.90 -7.64
CA SER A 183 -14.00 -0.07 -6.87
C SER A 183 -12.88 0.44 -7.78
N ARG A 184 -12.97 1.74 -8.03
CA ARG A 184 -12.06 2.47 -8.92
C ARG A 184 -10.66 2.36 -8.33
N ILE A 185 -9.65 2.04 -9.15
CA ILE A 185 -8.22 2.04 -8.74
C ILE A 185 -7.82 3.36 -8.07
N TRP A 186 -8.49 4.44 -8.45
CA TRP A 186 -8.29 5.74 -7.87
C TRP A 186 -9.64 6.26 -7.41
N THR A 187 -9.96 5.95 -6.16
CA THR A 187 -10.99 6.67 -5.40
C THR A 187 -10.34 7.71 -4.50
N GLY A 188 -11.06 8.78 -4.16
CA GLY A 188 -10.55 9.87 -3.33
C GLY A 188 -10.10 11.10 -4.12
N GLY A 189 -9.92 12.22 -3.40
CA GLY A 189 -9.53 13.52 -3.96
C GLY A 189 -8.01 13.78 -3.97
N GLY A 190 -7.21 12.80 -3.52
CA GLY A 190 -5.77 12.92 -3.44
C GLY A 190 -5.10 12.97 -4.82
N GLY A 191 -4.04 13.77 -4.95
CA GLY A 191 -3.22 13.83 -6.16
C GLY A 191 -2.18 12.71 -6.23
N VAL A 192 -1.79 12.30 -7.45
CA VAL A 192 -0.69 11.37 -7.69
C VAL A 192 0.41 12.07 -8.45
N THR A 193 1.64 11.94 -7.97
CA THR A 193 2.86 12.45 -8.62
C THR A 193 3.76 11.29 -8.99
N LYS A 194 4.16 11.17 -10.26
CA LYS A 194 5.14 10.20 -10.73
C LYS A 194 6.50 10.86 -10.91
N THR A 195 7.49 10.37 -10.18
CA THR A 195 8.89 10.81 -10.22
C THR A 195 9.83 9.62 -10.48
N GLY A 196 11.14 9.85 -10.57
CA GLY A 196 12.13 8.80 -10.83
C GLY A 196 12.08 8.21 -12.25
N ALA A 197 13.13 7.47 -12.60
CA ALA A 197 13.35 6.95 -13.95
C ALA A 197 12.47 5.75 -14.34
N GLY A 198 11.89 5.05 -13.36
CA GLY A 198 11.08 3.85 -13.60
C GLY A 198 9.79 4.12 -14.39
N THR A 199 9.17 3.05 -14.89
CA THR A 199 7.87 3.11 -15.57
C THR A 199 6.73 2.84 -14.59
N LEU A 200 5.73 3.71 -14.57
CA LEU A 200 4.45 3.47 -13.92
C LEU A 200 3.45 2.92 -14.93
N ASN A 201 3.08 1.65 -14.78
CA ASN A 201 2.04 1.01 -15.58
C ASN A 201 0.70 1.12 -14.85
N ILE A 202 -0.32 1.65 -15.52
CA ILE A 202 -1.70 1.60 -15.03
C ILE A 202 -2.47 0.67 -15.95
N THR A 203 -3.01 -0.42 -15.39
CA THR A 203 -3.72 -1.46 -16.14
C THR A 203 -5.04 -1.84 -15.48
N GLY A 204 -5.95 -2.50 -16.20
CA GLY A 204 -7.17 -3.06 -15.59
C GLY A 204 -8.15 -2.04 -15.00
N ASN A 205 -8.00 -0.74 -15.28
CA ASN A 205 -8.92 0.31 -14.83
C ASN A 205 -10.17 0.35 -15.72
N ILE A 206 -11.01 -0.67 -15.60
CA ILE A 206 -12.22 -0.79 -16.39
C ILE A 206 -13.38 -0.71 -15.41
N SER A 207 -13.72 0.51 -14.96
CA SER A 207 -15.08 0.71 -14.42
C SER A 207 -16.04 0.27 -15.53
N SER A 208 -16.85 -0.74 -15.22
CA SER A 208 -17.70 -1.47 -16.16
C SER A 208 -18.37 -0.58 -17.22
N ALA A 209 -18.35 -1.07 -18.46
CA ALA A 209 -18.98 -0.58 -19.69
C ALA A 209 -18.13 0.21 -20.69
N GLN A 210 -17.03 0.89 -20.32
CA GLN A 210 -16.29 1.63 -21.36
C GLN A 210 -14.77 1.85 -21.18
N GLY A 211 -14.07 1.18 -20.27
CA GLY A 211 -12.58 1.18 -20.31
C GLY A 211 -11.94 2.53 -19.97
N ARG A 212 -12.45 3.20 -18.93
CA ARG A 212 -12.09 4.57 -18.56
C ARG A 212 -11.06 4.60 -17.44
N TRP A 213 -9.95 5.32 -17.64
CA TRP A 213 -9.18 5.84 -16.51
C TRP A 213 -9.67 7.26 -16.16
N THR A 214 -10.10 7.47 -14.91
CA THR A 214 -10.51 8.80 -14.43
C THR A 214 -9.46 9.34 -13.47
N ILE A 215 -8.94 10.53 -13.76
CA ILE A 215 -8.12 11.32 -12.83
C ILE A 215 -9.04 12.33 -12.15
N GLY A 216 -9.04 12.38 -10.81
CA GLY A 216 -9.85 13.34 -10.04
C GLY A 216 -11.34 13.01 -10.10
N ASN A 217 -11.77 12.06 -9.29
CA ASN A 217 -13.18 11.69 -9.19
C ASN A 217 -13.93 12.60 -8.20
N GLY A 218 -14.72 13.56 -8.66
CA GLY A 218 -15.76 14.24 -7.86
C GLY A 218 -15.26 15.22 -6.80
N TYR A 219 -14.03 15.02 -6.34
CA TYR A 219 -13.43 15.64 -5.16
C TYR A 219 -12.14 16.41 -5.51
N GLY A 220 -11.88 16.62 -6.81
CA GLY A 220 -10.59 17.11 -7.29
C GLY A 220 -9.54 16.01 -7.31
N GLY A 221 -8.35 16.34 -7.81
CA GLY A 221 -7.21 15.42 -7.90
C GLY A 221 -6.29 15.84 -9.03
N ASN A 222 -4.99 15.90 -8.73
CA ASN A 222 -3.96 16.24 -9.70
C ASN A 222 -3.21 14.96 -10.07
N PHE A 223 -2.99 14.74 -11.37
CA PHE A 223 -1.95 13.82 -11.80
C PHE A 223 -0.77 14.64 -12.33
N THR A 224 0.41 14.41 -11.76
CA THR A 224 1.64 15.09 -12.14
C THR A 224 2.66 14.06 -12.60
N MET A 225 3.19 14.22 -13.82
CA MET A 225 4.31 13.46 -14.33
C MET A 225 5.56 14.35 -14.30
N GLU A 226 6.48 14.05 -13.39
CA GLU A 226 7.74 14.80 -13.25
C GLU A 226 8.93 14.09 -13.88
N GLN A 227 8.97 12.75 -13.92
CA GLN A 227 10.10 11.99 -14.48
C GLN A 227 9.68 10.55 -14.87
N GLY A 228 10.47 9.95 -15.77
CA GLY A 228 10.35 8.54 -16.16
C GLY A 228 9.29 8.31 -17.24
N ALA A 229 8.63 7.16 -17.19
CA ALA A 229 7.54 6.84 -18.13
C ALA A 229 6.25 6.46 -17.41
N MET A 230 5.13 6.72 -18.06
CA MET A 230 3.82 6.17 -17.72
C MET A 230 3.31 5.36 -18.92
N ASN A 231 2.86 4.15 -18.66
CA ASN A 231 2.21 3.30 -19.64
C ASN A 231 0.77 3.05 -19.20
N LEU A 232 -0.17 3.36 -20.08
CA LEU A 232 -1.58 3.11 -19.84
C LEU A 232 -2.05 2.05 -20.84
N SER A 233 -2.35 0.85 -20.34
CA SER A 233 -2.76 -0.28 -21.19
C SER A 233 -4.12 -0.84 -20.79
N GLY A 234 -4.86 -1.33 -21.77
CA GLY A 234 -6.22 -1.81 -21.57
C GLY A 234 -7.24 -0.71 -21.22
N ILE A 235 -6.88 0.56 -21.46
CA ILE A 235 -7.78 1.71 -21.33
C ILE A 235 -8.20 2.21 -22.71
N SER A 236 -9.48 2.52 -22.88
CA SER A 236 -10.06 3.07 -24.10
C SER A 236 -10.02 4.60 -24.11
N TYR A 237 -10.08 5.24 -22.93
CA TYR A 237 -9.94 6.68 -22.81
C TYR A 237 -9.54 7.13 -21.40
N ILE A 238 -8.95 8.33 -21.34
CA ILE A 238 -8.63 9.06 -20.12
C ILE A 238 -9.69 10.15 -19.94
N THR A 239 -10.22 10.30 -18.73
CA THR A 239 -11.07 11.42 -18.37
C THR A 239 -10.39 12.23 -17.27
N LEU A 240 -10.28 13.54 -17.50
CA LEU A 240 -9.80 14.50 -16.53
C LEU A 240 -11.03 15.14 -15.88
N GLY A 241 -11.27 14.79 -14.62
CA GLY A 241 -12.47 15.20 -13.89
C GLY A 241 -13.68 14.34 -14.28
N ASP A 242 -14.68 14.30 -13.41
CA ASP A 242 -15.92 13.53 -13.64
C ASP A 242 -17.12 14.42 -14.00
N GLY A 243 -16.88 15.68 -14.36
CA GLY A 243 -17.93 16.66 -14.65
C GLY A 243 -18.53 17.33 -13.41
N SER A 244 -18.02 17.04 -12.21
CA SER A 244 -18.24 17.88 -11.04
C SER A 244 -17.47 19.20 -11.16
N THR A 245 -17.84 20.21 -10.36
CA THR A 245 -17.22 21.56 -10.38
C THR A 245 -15.72 21.59 -10.01
N ALA A 246 -15.11 20.44 -9.72
CA ALA A 246 -13.70 20.35 -9.39
C ALA A 246 -12.85 20.11 -10.66
N ASN A 247 -11.90 21.02 -10.90
CA ASN A 247 -10.93 20.86 -11.99
C ASN A 247 -9.99 19.70 -11.64
N ALA A 248 -9.91 18.69 -12.49
CA ALA A 248 -8.76 17.79 -12.52
C ALA A 248 -7.67 18.41 -13.39
N ILE A 249 -6.42 18.32 -12.94
CA ILE A 249 -5.27 18.82 -13.68
C ILE A 249 -4.36 17.63 -14.01
N TYR A 250 -4.10 17.45 -15.30
CA TYR A 250 -3.01 16.63 -15.78
C TYR A 250 -1.84 17.55 -16.14
N ASN A 251 -0.71 17.39 -15.45
CA ASN A 251 0.50 18.17 -15.72
C ASN A 251 1.67 17.24 -16.04
N GLN A 252 2.12 17.26 -17.29
CA GLN A 252 3.35 16.60 -17.71
C GLN A 252 4.46 17.64 -17.79
N MET A 253 5.34 17.65 -16.78
CA MET A 253 6.47 18.57 -16.72
C MET A 253 7.70 17.99 -17.41
N ASP A 254 7.90 16.67 -17.30
CA ASP A 254 8.93 15.90 -17.98
C ASP A 254 8.49 14.41 -18.08
N GLY A 255 9.30 13.57 -18.71
CA GLY A 255 9.01 12.15 -18.94
C GLY A 255 8.09 11.88 -20.13
N THR A 256 7.73 10.61 -20.31
CA THR A 256 6.94 10.14 -21.47
C THR A 256 5.66 9.46 -21.01
N VAL A 257 4.53 9.84 -21.59
CA VAL A 257 3.27 9.10 -21.43
C VAL A 257 2.97 8.35 -22.72
N LEU A 258 2.96 7.02 -22.62
CA LEU A 258 2.67 6.11 -23.71
C LEU A 258 1.21 5.67 -23.60
N LEU A 259 0.45 6.00 -24.63
CA LEU A 259 -0.93 5.55 -24.82
C LEU A 259 -0.90 4.40 -25.83
N SER A 260 -1.15 3.17 -25.39
CA SER A 260 -1.40 2.08 -26.36
C SER A 260 -2.83 2.21 -26.88
N PRO A 261 -3.07 2.25 -28.21
CA PRO A 261 -4.43 2.26 -28.73
C PRO A 261 -5.19 1.04 -28.22
N ALA A 262 -6.42 1.24 -27.76
CA ALA A 262 -7.35 0.11 -27.62
C ALA A 262 -7.55 -0.47 -29.02
N GLU A 263 -7.34 -1.77 -29.21
CA GLU A 263 -7.67 -2.40 -30.49
C GLU A 263 -9.16 -2.16 -30.75
N ASP A 264 -9.46 -1.37 -31.78
CA ASP A 264 -10.82 -1.15 -32.23
C ASP A 264 -11.34 -2.46 -32.80
N SER A 265 -12.14 -3.16 -32.00
CA SER A 265 -12.75 -4.43 -32.41
C SER A 265 -13.78 -4.28 -33.53
N THR A 266 -14.06 -3.05 -34.03
CA THR A 266 -15.06 -2.82 -35.09
C THR A 266 -14.53 -2.97 -36.52
N THR A 267 -13.23 -3.14 -36.73
CA THR A 267 -12.68 -3.50 -38.06
C THR A 267 -12.79 -5.00 -38.38
N ARG A 268 -14.01 -5.57 -38.28
CA ARG A 268 -14.34 -6.89 -38.86
C ARG A 268 -15.56 -6.80 -39.78
N GLY A 269 -15.27 -6.80 -41.09
CA GLY A 269 -16.18 -7.32 -42.12
C GLY A 269 -16.84 -6.28 -43.02
N VAL A 270 -16.11 -5.81 -44.03
CA VAL A 270 -16.67 -5.59 -45.38
C VAL A 270 -16.00 -6.59 -46.30
#